data_AF-A0A0K1NNV2-F1
#
_entry.id   AF-A0A0K1NNV2-F1
#
_cell.length_a   1.000
_cell.length_b   1.000
_cell.length_c   1.000
_cell.angle_alpha   90.00
_cell.angle_beta   90.00
_cell.angle_gamma   90.00
#
_symmetry.space_group_name_H-M   'P 1'
#
loop_
_entity.id
_entity.type
_entity.pdbx_description
1 polymer ?
#
loop_
_entity_poly.entity_id
_entity_poly.type
_entity_poly.pdbx_seq_one_letter_code
_entity_poly.pdbx_strand_id
1 'polypeptide(L)'
;MMKIKGLAKMDEERISQRVFYVIVALSAIIFLAFYLIGFDAPFTADSSFNAPLLTDVLLGFMWFLFAVTLIVSVVAVVRGVRRANQNEGVTNGIPARKITYITYGATALILLLTFVFGSTQAMVVNGQNFADTFWLRMSDMFVNSSLLLLVLAAGVVIFGATRYYRKEHRK
;
A
#
# COMPACT_ATOMS: atom_id res chain seq x y z
N MET A 1 -6.57 -21.22 -38.38
CA MET A 1 -6.27 -20.58 -37.07
C MET A 1 -7.17 -19.37 -36.89
N MET A 2 -8.14 -19.46 -36.00
CA MET A 2 -9.18 -18.45 -35.81
C MET A 2 -8.61 -17.26 -35.02
N LYS A 3 -8.42 -16.11 -35.71
CA LYS A 3 -8.09 -14.83 -35.06
C LYS A 3 -9.30 -14.40 -34.23
N ILE A 4 -9.20 -14.52 -32.90
CA ILE A 4 -10.16 -13.91 -31.99
C ILE A 4 -10.01 -12.39 -32.13
N LYS A 5 -10.95 -11.78 -32.87
CA LYS A 5 -11.08 -10.33 -33.04
C LYS A 5 -11.65 -9.74 -31.76
N GLY A 6 -11.06 -8.63 -31.32
CA GLY A 6 -11.80 -7.59 -30.61
C GLY A 6 -11.82 -7.66 -29.09
N LEU A 7 -10.66 -7.70 -28.43
CA LEU A 7 -10.55 -7.01 -27.14
C LEU A 7 -10.38 -5.53 -27.46
N ALA A 8 -11.47 -4.77 -27.37
CA ALA A 8 -11.42 -3.32 -27.47
C ALA A 8 -10.31 -2.83 -26.54
N LYS A 9 -9.30 -2.17 -27.12
CA LYS A 9 -8.21 -1.55 -26.37
C LYS A 9 -8.81 -0.36 -25.61
N MET A 10 -9.46 -0.64 -24.49
CA MET A 10 -10.01 0.37 -23.60
C MET A 10 -8.87 1.17 -23.01
N ASP A 11 -9.09 2.47 -22.85
CA ASP A 11 -8.12 3.35 -22.20
C ASP A 11 -7.81 2.87 -20.78
N GLU A 12 -6.55 2.93 -20.38
CA GLU A 12 -6.08 2.41 -19.07
C GLU A 12 -6.85 3.05 -17.91
N GLU A 13 -7.20 4.33 -18.07
CA GLU A 13 -8.02 5.11 -17.14
C GLU A 13 -9.44 4.52 -16.97
N ARG A 14 -10.09 4.12 -18.07
CA ARG A 14 -11.46 3.56 -18.03
C ARG A 14 -11.48 2.17 -17.39
N ILE A 15 -10.41 1.40 -17.56
CA ILE A 15 -10.25 0.10 -16.90
C ILE A 15 -10.08 0.31 -15.40
N SER A 16 -9.15 1.19 -14.99
CA SER A 16 -8.90 1.51 -13.59
C SER A 16 -10.17 2.02 -12.89
N GLN A 17 -10.87 2.95 -13.53
CA GLN A 17 -12.10 3.53 -13.01
C GLN A 17 -13.21 2.48 -12.82
N ARG A 18 -13.38 1.56 -13.78
CA ARG A 18 -14.35 0.46 -13.64
C ARG A 18 -14.01 -0.48 -12.49
N VAL A 19 -12.75 -0.88 -12.37
CA VAL A 19 -12.30 -1.75 -11.27
C VAL A 19 -12.54 -1.07 -9.93
N PHE A 20 -12.22 0.23 -9.82
CA PHE A 20 -12.48 1.01 -8.62
C PHE A 20 -13.97 1.04 -8.27
N TYR A 21 -14.86 1.35 -9.22
CA TYR A 21 -16.30 1.37 -8.95
C TYR A 21 -16.86 0.01 -8.55
N VAL A 22 -16.37 -1.07 -9.17
CA VAL A 22 -16.78 -2.43 -8.78
C VAL A 22 -16.37 -2.74 -7.35
N ILE A 23 -15.12 -2.44 -6.96
CA ILE A 23 -14.65 -2.67 -5.59
C ILE A 23 -15.44 -1.83 -4.59
N VAL A 24 -15.66 -0.54 -4.87
CA VAL A 24 -16.42 0.35 -3.99
C VAL A 24 -17.87 -0.11 -3.85
N ALA A 25 -18.54 -0.45 -4.96
CA ALA A 25 -19.92 -0.92 -4.93
C ALA A 25 -20.05 -2.23 -4.14
N LEU A 26 -19.14 -3.17 -4.35
CA LEU A 26 -19.14 -4.45 -3.65
C LEU A 26 -18.85 -4.29 -2.15
N SER A 27 -17.90 -3.41 -1.79
CA SER A 27 -17.65 -3.04 -0.40
C SER A 27 -18.86 -2.40 0.27
N ALA A 28 -19.55 -1.47 -0.43
CA ALA A 28 -20.75 -0.83 0.09
C ALA A 28 -21.89 -1.84 0.30
N ILE A 29 -22.09 -2.78 -0.63
CA ILE A 29 -23.10 -3.84 -0.50
C ILE A 29 -22.81 -4.72 0.71
N ILE A 30 -21.58 -5.21 0.87
CA ILE A 30 -21.21 -6.08 2.00
C ILE A 30 -21.32 -5.33 3.33
N PHE A 31 -20.87 -4.07 3.37
CA PHE A 31 -20.98 -3.24 4.58
C PHE A 31 -22.43 -2.95 4.95
N LEU A 32 -23.28 -2.62 3.97
CA LEU A 32 -24.70 -2.37 4.20
C LEU A 32 -25.42 -3.66 4.65
N ALA A 33 -25.11 -4.79 4.03
CA ALA A 33 -25.63 -6.08 4.45
C ALA A 33 -25.23 -6.38 5.90
N PHE A 34 -23.96 -6.19 6.25
CA PHE A 34 -23.46 -6.34 7.63
C PHE A 34 -24.19 -5.46 8.63
N TYR A 35 -24.47 -4.21 8.27
CA TYR A 35 -25.15 -3.27 9.15
C TYR A 35 -26.67 -3.53 9.27
N LEU A 36 -27.32 -3.99 8.19
CA LEU A 36 -28.77 -4.19 8.18
C LEU A 36 -29.20 -5.59 8.66
N ILE A 37 -28.33 -6.60 8.54
CA ILE A 37 -28.70 -8.00 8.83
C ILE A 37 -28.09 -8.44 10.16
N GLY A 38 -28.95 -8.51 11.17
CA GLY A 38 -28.61 -9.11 12.46
C GLY A 38 -27.55 -8.33 13.23
N PHE A 39 -27.49 -7.00 13.07
CA PHE A 39 -26.51 -6.14 13.73
C PHE A 39 -26.66 -6.11 15.25
N ASP A 40 -27.88 -6.21 15.77
CA ASP A 40 -28.16 -6.19 17.22
C ASP A 40 -27.99 -7.56 17.89
N ALA A 41 -27.41 -8.54 17.20
CA ALA A 41 -27.13 -9.86 17.79
C ALA A 41 -26.06 -9.70 18.89
N PRO A 42 -26.33 -10.13 20.14
CA PRO A 42 -25.38 -9.96 21.24
C PRO A 42 -24.20 -10.90 21.10
N PHE A 43 -23.01 -10.43 21.46
CA PHE A 43 -21.80 -11.25 21.51
C PHE A 43 -21.85 -12.23 22.68
N THR A 44 -21.40 -13.46 22.44
CA THR A 44 -21.57 -14.57 23.38
C THR A 44 -20.71 -14.47 24.64
N ALA A 45 -19.55 -13.83 24.55
CA ALA A 45 -18.65 -13.67 25.70
C ALA A 45 -18.92 -12.39 26.51
N ASP A 46 -19.54 -11.39 25.89
CA ASP A 46 -19.92 -10.13 26.53
C ASP A 46 -21.10 -9.50 25.79
N SER A 47 -22.28 -9.55 26.40
CA SER A 47 -23.53 -9.03 25.83
C SER A 47 -23.57 -7.51 25.72
N SER A 48 -22.56 -6.78 26.21
CA SER A 48 -22.41 -5.34 25.98
C SER A 48 -21.92 -5.02 24.56
N PHE A 49 -21.39 -6.01 23.84
CA PHE A 49 -20.97 -5.88 22.45
C PHE A 49 -21.93 -6.61 21.51
N ASN A 50 -22.11 -6.03 20.33
CA ASN A 50 -22.84 -6.67 19.24
C ASN A 50 -21.87 -7.50 18.40
N ALA A 51 -22.30 -8.69 18.00
CA ALA A 51 -21.62 -9.56 17.03
C ALA A 51 -22.57 -9.83 15.85
N PRO A 52 -22.60 -8.91 14.87
CA PRO A 52 -23.49 -9.05 13.72
C PRO A 52 -23.32 -10.39 13.00
N LEU A 53 -24.43 -10.97 12.50
CA LEU A 53 -24.41 -12.28 11.85
C LEU A 53 -23.44 -12.38 10.66
N LEU A 54 -23.20 -11.27 9.96
CA LEU A 54 -22.31 -11.21 8.80
C LEU A 54 -20.88 -10.79 9.14
N THR A 55 -20.48 -10.78 10.42
CA THR A 55 -19.11 -10.43 10.84
C THR A 55 -18.07 -11.31 10.13
N ASP A 56 -18.30 -12.62 10.05
CA ASP A 56 -17.38 -13.55 9.39
C ASP A 56 -17.27 -13.29 7.88
N VAL A 57 -18.39 -12.95 7.24
CA VAL A 57 -18.43 -12.59 5.81
C VAL A 57 -17.65 -11.30 5.56
N LEU A 58 -17.85 -10.29 6.41
CA LEU A 58 -17.12 -9.03 6.35
C LEU A 58 -15.62 -9.25 6.54
N LEU A 59 -15.22 -10.01 7.57
CA LEU A 59 -13.82 -10.34 7.82
C LEU A 59 -13.19 -11.14 6.67
N GLY A 60 -13.90 -12.13 6.14
CA GLY A 60 -13.47 -12.90 4.97
C GLY A 60 -13.26 -12.01 3.74
N PHE A 61 -14.16 -11.05 3.51
CA PHE A 61 -14.03 -10.08 2.43
C PHE A 61 -12.83 -9.14 2.62
N MET A 62 -12.57 -8.67 3.85
CA MET A 62 -11.38 -7.87 4.16
C MET A 62 -10.08 -8.62 3.87
N TRP A 63 -9.99 -9.88 4.31
CA TRP A 63 -8.83 -10.73 4.02
C TRP A 63 -8.66 -11.02 2.53
N PHE A 64 -9.76 -11.21 1.81
CA PHE A 64 -9.75 -11.38 0.36
C PHE A 64 -9.18 -10.13 -0.35
N LEU A 65 -9.69 -8.94 -0.03
CA LEU A 65 -9.18 -7.69 -0.61
C LEU A 65 -7.71 -7.46 -0.25
N PHE A 66 -7.33 -7.76 0.98
CA PHE A 66 -5.94 -7.67 1.43
C PHE A 66 -5.03 -8.59 0.60
N ALA A 67 -5.40 -9.85 0.42
CA ALA A 67 -4.64 -10.82 -0.37
C ALA A 67 -4.53 -10.40 -1.84
N VAL A 68 -5.62 -9.95 -2.46
CA VAL A 68 -5.62 -9.44 -3.84
C VAL A 68 -4.67 -8.24 -3.96
N THR A 69 -4.76 -7.29 -3.03
CA THR A 69 -3.90 -6.09 -3.02
C THR A 69 -2.44 -6.45 -2.85
N LEU A 70 -2.13 -7.40 -1.97
CA LEU A 70 -0.77 -7.90 -1.75
C LEU A 70 -0.21 -8.52 -3.04
N ILE A 71 -0.97 -9.38 -3.71
CA ILE A 71 -0.56 -10.02 -4.97
C ILE A 71 -0.33 -8.96 -6.06
N VAL A 72 -1.27 -8.03 -6.23
CA VAL A 72 -1.17 -6.96 -7.24
C VAL A 72 0.04 -6.07 -6.97
N SER A 73 0.30 -5.72 -5.70
CA SER A 73 1.47 -4.93 -5.31
C SER A 73 2.79 -5.63 -5.69
N VAL A 74 2.94 -6.92 -5.37
CA VAL A 74 4.12 -7.70 -5.75
C VAL A 74 4.27 -7.77 -7.26
N VAL A 75 3.19 -8.04 -7.99
CA VAL A 75 3.21 -8.08 -9.47
C VAL A 75 3.60 -6.71 -10.06
N ALA A 76 3.11 -5.61 -9.48
CA ALA A 76 3.44 -4.26 -9.91
C ALA A 76 4.93 -3.96 -9.71
N VAL A 77 5.51 -4.30 -8.57
CA VAL A 77 6.94 -4.14 -8.30
C VAL A 77 7.78 -4.97 -9.28
N VAL A 78 7.45 -6.26 -9.45
CA VAL A 78 8.18 -7.15 -10.38
C VAL A 78 8.11 -6.64 -11.81
N ARG A 79 6.94 -6.22 -12.28
CA ARG A 79 6.77 -5.63 -13.62
C ARG A 79 7.52 -4.31 -13.76
N GLY A 80 7.50 -3.46 -12.73
CA GLY A 80 8.22 -2.19 -12.70
C GLY A 80 9.73 -2.38 -12.86
N VAL A 81 10.32 -3.30 -12.09
CA VAL A 81 11.74 -3.65 -12.18
C VAL A 81 12.09 -4.26 -13.54
N ARG A 82 11.26 -5.19 -14.05
CA ARG A 82 11.49 -5.80 -15.37
C ARG A 82 11.46 -4.77 -16.50
N ARG A 83 10.51 -3.83 -16.46
CA ARG A 83 10.39 -2.77 -17.46
C ARG A 83 11.57 -1.79 -17.41
N ALA A 84 12.07 -1.48 -16.22
CA ALA A 84 13.29 -0.69 -16.05
C ALA A 84 14.53 -1.37 -16.64
N ASN A 85 14.54 -2.71 -16.69
CA ASN A 85 15.64 -3.49 -17.26
C ASN A 85 15.58 -3.59 -18.80
N GLN A 86 14.38 -3.48 -19.40
CA GLN A 86 14.16 -3.58 -20.85
C GLN A 86 14.34 -2.27 -21.62
N ASN A 87 14.08 -1.12 -20.97
CA ASN A 87 14.38 0.17 -21.58
C ASN A 87 15.91 0.36 -21.66
N GLU A 88 16.41 1.05 -22.69
CA GLU A 88 17.84 1.25 -23.04
C GLU A 88 18.68 2.01 -22.00
N GLY A 89 18.29 2.00 -20.73
CA GLY A 89 19.02 2.61 -19.62
C GLY A 89 18.86 4.12 -19.55
N VAL A 90 18.45 4.78 -20.64
CA VAL A 90 18.29 6.23 -20.76
C VAL A 90 16.99 6.55 -21.49
N THR A 91 16.10 7.30 -20.86
CA THR A 91 14.90 7.87 -21.52
C THR A 91 15.04 9.37 -21.50
N ASN A 92 15.06 10.01 -22.68
CA ASN A 92 15.19 11.47 -22.82
C ASN A 92 16.45 12.05 -22.12
N GLY A 93 17.61 11.38 -22.26
CA GLY A 93 18.88 11.80 -21.64
C GLY A 93 18.99 11.53 -20.13
N ILE A 94 17.93 11.05 -19.48
CA ILE A 94 17.91 10.74 -18.05
C ILE A 94 18.11 9.22 -17.86
N PRO A 95 19.05 8.77 -17.01
CA PRO A 95 19.30 7.36 -16.78
C PRO A 95 18.20 6.73 -15.90
N ALA A 96 16.99 6.58 -16.45
CA ALA A 96 15.79 6.13 -15.76
C ALA A 96 15.99 4.79 -15.02
N ARG A 97 16.76 3.88 -15.61
CA ARG A 97 17.10 2.59 -15.00
C ARG A 97 17.81 2.76 -13.65
N LYS A 98 18.83 3.63 -13.59
CA LYS A 98 19.59 3.87 -12.35
C LYS A 98 18.69 4.46 -11.27
N ILE A 99 17.83 5.41 -11.64
CA ILE A 99 16.89 6.03 -10.71
C ILE A 99 15.95 4.96 -10.14
N THR A 100 15.31 4.15 -10.98
CA THR A 100 14.39 3.11 -10.53
C THR A 100 15.05 2.10 -9.57
N TYR A 101 16.25 1.60 -9.90
CA TYR A 101 16.96 0.68 -9.01
C TYR A 101 17.37 1.33 -7.69
N ILE A 102 17.86 2.58 -7.72
CA ILE A 102 18.23 3.30 -6.50
C ILE A 102 16.99 3.55 -5.64
N THR A 103 15.86 3.94 -6.22
CA THR A 103 14.62 4.19 -5.45
C THR A 103 14.11 2.91 -4.80
N TYR A 104 13.93 1.81 -5.55
CA TYR A 104 13.48 0.55 -4.96
C TYR A 104 14.48 0.00 -3.94
N GLY A 105 15.78 0.07 -4.25
CA GLY A 105 16.85 -0.39 -3.36
C GLY A 105 16.91 0.42 -2.07
N ALA A 106 16.84 1.75 -2.15
CA ALA A 106 16.85 2.64 -0.99
C ALA A 106 15.61 2.44 -0.12
N THR A 107 14.41 2.33 -0.72
CA THR A 107 13.17 2.06 0.03
C THR A 107 13.25 0.70 0.73
N ALA A 108 13.69 -0.36 0.04
CA ALA A 108 13.85 -1.68 0.65
C ALA A 108 14.90 -1.66 1.77
N LEU A 109 16.02 -0.98 1.57
CA LEU A 109 17.06 -0.85 2.59
C LEU A 109 16.55 -0.12 3.84
N ILE A 110 15.82 0.99 3.68
CA ILE A 110 15.24 1.73 4.81
C ILE A 110 14.27 0.85 5.59
N LEU A 111 13.39 0.11 4.90
CA LEU A 111 12.46 -0.83 5.56
C LEU A 111 13.23 -1.93 6.31
N LEU A 112 14.25 -2.53 5.70
CA LEU A 112 15.05 -3.56 6.36
C LEU A 112 15.79 -3.02 7.59
N LEU A 113 16.41 -1.84 7.49
CA LEU A 113 17.13 -1.22 8.61
C LEU A 113 16.17 -0.87 9.75
N THR A 114 15.05 -0.21 9.43
CA THR A 114 14.03 0.13 10.44
C THR A 114 13.36 -1.10 11.05
N PHE A 115 13.27 -2.21 10.32
CA PHE A 115 12.85 -3.49 10.90
C PHE A 115 13.89 -4.03 11.87
N VAL A 116 15.16 -4.12 11.45
CA VAL A 116 16.24 -4.66 12.28
C VAL A 116 16.46 -3.81 13.54
N PHE A 117 16.22 -2.51 13.50
CA PHE A 117 16.29 -1.64 14.67
C PHE A 117 14.94 -1.39 15.35
N GLY A 118 13.86 -2.04 14.88
CA GLY A 118 12.52 -1.84 15.40
C GLY A 118 12.36 -2.36 16.83
N SER A 119 11.59 -1.64 17.64
CA SER A 119 11.31 -1.98 19.02
C SER A 119 10.48 -3.26 19.14
N THR A 120 10.80 -4.05 20.17
CA THR A 120 10.06 -5.25 20.56
C THR A 120 9.44 -5.12 21.96
N GLN A 121 9.34 -3.90 22.46
CA GLN A 121 8.76 -3.66 23.78
C GLN A 121 7.25 -3.94 23.76
N ALA A 122 6.80 -4.76 24.72
CA ALA A 122 5.39 -5.05 24.87
C ALA A 122 4.60 -3.77 25.15
N MET A 123 3.43 -3.65 24.54
CA MET A 123 2.56 -2.48 24.67
C MET A 123 1.21 -2.88 25.23
N VAL A 124 0.72 -2.11 26.20
CA VAL A 124 -0.64 -2.27 26.73
C VAL A 124 -1.55 -1.28 26.04
N VAL A 125 -2.53 -1.76 25.29
CA VAL A 125 -3.54 -0.94 24.61
C VAL A 125 -4.92 -1.37 25.10
N ASN A 126 -5.68 -0.43 25.69
CA ASN A 126 -7.01 -0.69 26.26
C ASN A 126 -7.04 -1.87 27.26
N GLY A 127 -5.98 -2.01 28.06
CA GLY A 127 -5.84 -3.08 29.06
C GLY A 127 -5.42 -4.44 28.48
N GLN A 128 -5.29 -4.59 27.16
CA GLN A 128 -4.79 -5.79 26.51
C GLN A 128 -3.28 -5.68 26.27
N ASN A 129 -2.54 -6.74 26.63
CA ASN A 129 -1.09 -6.79 26.50
C ASN A 129 -0.68 -7.36 25.14
N PHE A 130 -0.08 -6.53 24.29
CA PHE A 130 0.50 -6.93 23.02
C PHE A 130 1.98 -7.23 23.22
N ALA A 131 2.33 -8.52 23.19
CA ALA A 131 3.69 -9.01 23.41
C ALA A 131 4.29 -9.74 22.20
N ASP A 132 3.58 -9.80 21.07
CA ASP A 132 4.10 -10.44 19.86
C ASP A 132 5.21 -9.59 19.22
N THR A 133 6.44 -10.02 19.46
CA THR A 133 7.69 -9.43 18.99
C THR A 133 7.67 -9.13 17.49
N PHE A 134 7.09 -10.00 16.66
CA PHE A 134 7.10 -9.82 15.21
C PHE A 134 6.21 -8.65 14.79
N TRP A 135 4.97 -8.61 15.30
CA TRP A 135 4.00 -7.56 14.97
C TRP A 135 4.37 -6.21 15.56
N LEU A 136 4.94 -6.21 16.77
CA LEU A 136 5.47 -4.99 17.41
C LEU A 136 6.58 -4.38 16.54
N ARG A 137 7.53 -5.21 16.12
CA ARG A 137 8.67 -4.77 15.29
C ARG A 137 8.25 -4.35 13.89
N MET A 138 7.28 -5.05 13.29
CA MET A 138 6.72 -4.70 11.98
C MET A 138 6.00 -3.36 12.02
N SER A 139 5.22 -3.10 13.08
CA SER A 139 4.51 -1.83 13.25
C SER A 139 5.50 -0.67 13.44
N ASP A 140 6.51 -0.86 14.29
CA ASP A 140 7.55 0.14 14.55
C ASP A 140 8.39 0.45 13.29
N MET A 141 8.73 -0.58 12.50
CA MET A 141 9.37 -0.42 11.19
C MET A 141 8.60 0.55 10.28
N PHE A 142 7.28 0.36 10.13
CA PHE A 142 6.47 1.20 9.24
C PHE A 142 6.37 2.65 9.74
N VAL A 143 6.23 2.84 11.04
CA VAL A 143 6.21 4.19 11.64
C VAL A 143 7.54 4.89 11.40
N ASN A 144 8.66 4.29 11.80
CA ASN A 144 9.99 4.91 11.68
C ASN A 144 10.40 5.14 10.23
N SER A 145 10.15 4.18 9.34
CA SER A 145 10.46 4.35 7.91
C SER A 145 9.63 5.46 7.27
N SER A 146 8.34 5.57 7.58
CA SER A 146 7.49 6.64 7.04
C SER A 146 7.93 8.03 7.49
N LEU A 147 8.26 8.20 8.79
CA LEU A 147 8.78 9.45 9.33
C LEU A 147 10.12 9.82 8.69
N LEU A 148 11.03 8.87 8.58
CA LEU A 148 12.34 9.08 7.95
C LEU A 148 12.18 9.49 6.48
N LEU A 149 11.35 8.79 5.72
CA LEU A 149 11.09 9.12 4.31
C LEU A 149 10.43 10.49 4.15
N LEU A 150 9.54 10.88 5.06
CA LEU A 150 8.91 12.20 5.06
C LEU A 150 9.94 13.32 5.29
N VAL A 151 10.84 13.15 6.27
CA VAL A 151 11.93 14.10 6.53
C VAL A 151 12.89 14.20 5.34
N LEU A 152 13.27 13.06 4.75
CA LEU A 152 14.11 13.04 3.55
C LEU A 152 13.44 13.76 2.38
N ALA A 153 12.14 13.51 2.15
CA ALA A 153 11.39 14.16 1.09
C ALA A 153 11.35 15.69 1.28
N ALA A 154 11.05 16.16 2.49
CA ALA A 154 11.07 17.59 2.81
C ALA A 154 12.45 18.21 2.54
N GLY A 155 13.53 17.56 3.00
CA GLY A 155 14.90 18.02 2.78
C GLY A 155 15.28 18.10 1.29
N VAL A 156 14.90 17.09 0.50
CA VAL A 156 15.14 17.07 -0.96
C VAL A 156 14.37 18.19 -1.66
N VAL A 157 13.12 18.45 -1.28
CA VAL A 157 12.31 19.54 -1.86
C VAL A 157 12.93 20.91 -1.55
N ILE A 158 13.34 21.16 -0.31
CA ILE A 158 13.99 22.43 0.09
C ILE A 158 15.29 22.64 -0.69
N PHE A 159 16.13 21.60 -0.77
CA PHE A 159 17.38 21.66 -1.53
C PHE A 159 17.13 21.90 -3.02
N GLY A 160 16.14 21.22 -3.60
CA GLY A 160 15.72 21.38 -4.99
C GLY A 160 15.26 22.81 -5.30
N ALA A 161 14.37 23.36 -4.48
CA ALA A 161 13.86 24.73 -4.60
C ALA A 161 15.01 25.76 -4.50
N THR A 162 15.91 25.60 -3.53
CA THR A 162 17.07 26.47 -3.33
C THR A 162 18.00 26.46 -4.55
N ARG A 163 18.23 25.28 -5.15
CA ARG A 163 19.08 25.13 -6.34
C ARG A 163 18.44 25.70 -7.60
N TYR A 164 17.12 25.56 -7.75
CA TYR A 164 16.37 26.13 -8.88
C TYR A 164 16.43 27.66 -8.85
N TYR A 165 16.13 28.25 -7.68
CA TYR A 165 16.22 29.70 -7.45
C TYR A 165 17.61 30.26 -7.76
N ARG A 166 18.68 29.58 -7.33
CA ARG A 166 20.07 30.00 -7.61
C ARG A 166 20.44 29.95 -9.10
N LYS A 167 19.82 29.06 -9.89
CA LYS A 167 20.07 28.98 -11.34
C LYS A 167 19.32 30.04 -12.13
N GLU A 168 18.15 30.45 -11.65
CA GLU A 168 17.34 31.51 -12.27
C GLU A 168 18.02 32.89 -12.14
N HIS A 169 18.65 33.18 -11.00
CA HIS A 169 19.39 34.43 -10.77
C HIS A 169 20.82 34.47 -11.37
N ARG A 170 21.25 33.43 -12.10
CA ARG A 170 22.54 33.39 -12.79
C ARG A 170 22.42 33.51 -14.32
N LYS A 171 21.19 33.73 -14.82
CA LYS A 171 20.93 34.17 -16.20
C LYS A 171 20.68 35.67 -16.20
#